data_AF-A0A9X0CKW9-F1
#
_entry.id   AF-A0A9X0CKW9-F1
#
_cell.length_a   1.000
_cell.length_b   1.000
_cell.length_c   1.000
_cell.angle_alpha   90.00
_cell.angle_beta   90.00
_cell.angle_gamma   90.00
#
_symmetry.space_group_name_H-M   'P 1'
#
loop_
_entity.id
_entity.type
_entity.pdbx_description
1 polymer ?
#
loop_
_entity_poly.entity_id
_entity_poly.type
_entity_poly.pdbx_seq_one_letter_code
_entity_poly.pdbx_strand_id
1 'polypeptide(L)'
;MASPFEQEFLANITERKRKRSDIQEGLERLKNVSVSELSDLCSVVSKEDILWLLQAKVPNALRLAEIVRAMPSAMPKATKNTLLAYYLNKFATAVGEIDFDKFVNVLQFCTADQQQKSGSEVTEMEILAPPIRNCTKCKSPLISQNKMCTVTVFSLQNVKSAMKLSCRCKECKLNFGYSMFGNVEEGYHFYQKSDPMLRPATTFS
;
A
#
# COMPACT_ATOMS: atom_id res chain seq x y z
N MET A 1 -58.80 4.26 -19.38
CA MET A 1 -58.28 3.78 -18.09
C MET A 1 -56.99 3.02 -18.38
N ALA A 2 -55.86 3.40 -17.77
CA ALA A 2 -54.60 2.69 -17.98
C ALA A 2 -54.74 1.25 -17.49
N SER A 3 -54.22 0.29 -18.26
CA SER A 3 -54.31 -1.12 -17.90
C SER A 3 -53.56 -1.39 -16.58
N PRO A 4 -53.89 -2.45 -15.83
CA PRO A 4 -53.19 -2.80 -14.59
C PRO A 4 -51.67 -2.90 -14.77
N PHE A 5 -51.23 -3.40 -15.92
CA PHE A 5 -49.83 -3.50 -16.30
C PHE A 5 -49.16 -2.13 -16.50
N GLU A 6 -49.85 -1.19 -17.15
CA GLU A 6 -49.34 0.17 -17.35
C GLU A 6 -49.24 0.94 -16.03
N GLN A 7 -50.18 0.72 -15.10
CA GLN A 7 -50.15 1.34 -13.77
C GLN A 7 -48.96 0.82 -12.95
N GLU A 8 -48.72 -0.48 -12.96
CA GLU A 8 -47.58 -1.11 -12.27
C GLU A 8 -46.24 -0.68 -12.88
N PHE A 9 -46.16 -0.58 -14.21
CA PHE A 9 -44.97 -0.08 -14.91
C PHE A 9 -44.65 1.39 -14.55
N LEU A 10 -45.67 2.26 -14.53
CA LEU A 10 -45.51 3.67 -14.17
C LEU A 10 -45.16 3.85 -12.69
N ALA A 11 -45.73 3.06 -11.80
CA ALA A 11 -45.38 3.05 -10.38
C ALA A 11 -43.91 2.68 -10.18
N ASN A 12 -43.44 1.62 -10.86
CA ASN A 12 -42.04 1.19 -10.83
C ASN A 12 -41.07 2.26 -11.37
N ILE A 13 -41.42 2.95 -12.46
CA ILE A 13 -40.61 4.06 -12.98
C ILE A 13 -40.54 5.21 -11.96
N THR A 14 -41.65 5.52 -11.32
CA THR A 14 -41.73 6.62 -10.34
C THR A 14 -40.91 6.30 -9.09
N GLU A 15 -40.98 5.06 -8.61
CA GLU A 15 -40.18 4.59 -7.48
C GLU A 15 -38.68 4.62 -7.80
N ARG A 16 -38.28 4.17 -8.99
CA ARG A 16 -36.88 4.25 -9.45
C ARG A 16 -36.38 5.69 -9.52
N LYS A 17 -37.21 6.63 -9.99
CA LYS A 17 -36.87 8.07 -10.01
C LYS A 17 -36.69 8.64 -8.60
N ARG A 18 -37.54 8.27 -7.65
CA ARG A 18 -37.40 8.69 -6.24
C ARG A 18 -36.09 8.16 -5.64
N LYS A 19 -35.83 6.86 -5.74
CA LYS A 19 -34.56 6.25 -5.26
C LYS A 19 -33.33 6.94 -5.86
N ARG A 20 -33.36 7.26 -7.16
CA ARG A 20 -32.27 8.01 -7.80
C ARG A 20 -32.10 9.41 -7.21
N SER A 21 -33.19 10.11 -6.93
CA SER A 21 -33.15 11.44 -6.30
C SER A 21 -32.56 11.36 -4.90
N ASP A 22 -32.97 10.38 -4.09
CA ASP A 22 -32.49 10.19 -2.72
C ASP A 22 -30.97 9.88 -2.70
N ILE A 23 -30.51 9.03 -3.62
CA ILE A 23 -29.08 8.73 -3.80
C ILE A 23 -28.31 9.99 -4.19
N GLN A 24 -28.86 10.77 -5.13
CA GLN A 24 -28.19 11.97 -5.63
C GLN A 24 -28.09 13.04 -4.54
N GLU A 25 -29.14 13.23 -3.75
CA GLU A 25 -29.13 14.12 -2.59
C GLU A 25 -28.13 13.64 -1.51
N GLY A 26 -28.11 12.33 -1.23
CA GLY A 26 -27.13 11.73 -0.33
C GLY A 26 -25.69 11.99 -0.80
N LEU A 27 -25.40 11.80 -2.09
CA LEU A 27 -24.09 12.06 -2.67
C LEU A 27 -23.70 13.55 -2.59
N GLU A 28 -24.64 14.47 -2.82
CA GLU A 28 -24.36 15.91 -2.68
C GLU A 28 -24.08 16.30 -1.22
N ARG A 29 -24.83 15.74 -0.25
CA ARG A 29 -24.54 15.94 1.17
C ARG A 29 -23.15 15.41 1.53
N LEU A 30 -22.81 14.21 1.07
CA LEU A 30 -21.51 13.58 1.30
C LEU A 30 -20.35 14.34 0.66
N LYS A 31 -20.55 14.96 -0.52
CA LYS A 31 -19.55 15.85 -1.12
C LYS A 31 -19.20 17.04 -0.23
N ASN A 32 -20.18 17.55 0.51
CA ASN A 32 -20.02 18.74 1.35
C ASN A 32 -19.50 18.45 2.78
N VAL A 33 -19.53 17.20 3.24
CA VAL A 33 -18.96 16.81 4.54
C VAL A 33 -17.44 16.99 4.54
N SER A 34 -16.89 17.75 5.48
CA SER A 34 -15.44 17.90 5.66
C SER A 34 -14.79 16.63 6.22
N VAL A 35 -13.48 16.45 6.00
CA VAL A 35 -12.73 15.34 6.62
C VAL A 35 -12.77 15.41 8.15
N SER A 36 -12.88 16.61 8.71
CA SER A 36 -13.08 16.83 10.14
C SER A 36 -14.40 16.24 10.66
N GLU A 37 -15.50 16.43 9.92
CA GLU A 37 -16.82 15.91 10.31
C GLU A 37 -16.93 14.39 10.10
N LEU A 38 -16.10 13.79 9.24
CA LEU A 38 -16.03 12.33 9.09
C LEU A 38 -15.55 11.62 10.36
N SER A 39 -14.71 12.28 11.18
CA SER A 39 -14.28 11.74 12.47
C SER A 39 -15.46 11.57 13.44
N ASP A 40 -16.42 12.49 13.40
CA ASP A 40 -17.60 12.46 14.28
C ASP A 40 -18.60 11.38 13.83
N LEU A 41 -18.62 11.09 12.52
CA LEU A 41 -19.43 10.04 11.91
C LEU A 41 -18.93 8.61 12.17
N CYS A 42 -17.72 8.45 12.72
CA CYS A 42 -17.16 7.15 13.14
C CYS A 42 -18.04 6.38 14.14
N SER A 43 -18.95 7.06 14.84
CA SER A 43 -19.87 6.46 15.82
C SER A 43 -21.21 5.98 15.22
N VAL A 44 -21.57 6.43 14.02
CA VAL A 44 -22.89 6.22 13.40
C VAL A 44 -22.80 5.44 12.10
N VAL A 45 -21.65 5.49 11.43
CA VAL A 45 -21.43 4.94 10.09
C VAL A 45 -20.45 3.76 10.15
N SER A 46 -20.67 2.74 9.31
CA SER A 46 -19.78 1.58 9.24
C SER A 46 -18.37 1.97 8.77
N LYS A 47 -17.36 1.20 9.15
CA LYS A 47 -15.96 1.46 8.78
C LYS A 47 -15.77 1.39 7.26
N GLU A 48 -16.40 0.41 6.60
CA GLU A 48 -16.38 0.28 5.15
C GLU A 48 -16.99 1.50 4.45
N ASP A 49 -18.14 2.01 4.93
CA ASP A 49 -18.77 3.19 4.35
C ASP A 49 -17.89 4.43 4.51
N ILE A 50 -17.27 4.63 5.68
CA ILE A 50 -16.33 5.74 5.92
C ILE A 50 -15.14 5.66 4.94
N LEU A 51 -14.60 4.47 4.68
CA LEU A 51 -13.52 4.28 3.72
C LEU A 51 -13.93 4.63 2.28
N TRP A 52 -15.16 4.28 1.87
CA TRP A 52 -15.69 4.66 0.56
C TRP A 52 -15.91 6.18 0.46
N LEU A 53 -16.37 6.83 1.53
CA LEU A 53 -16.48 8.29 1.60
C LEU A 53 -15.12 8.97 1.51
N LEU A 54 -14.12 8.44 2.22
CA LEU A 54 -12.75 8.94 2.12
C LEU A 54 -12.19 8.75 0.72
N GLN A 55 -12.43 7.63 0.06
CA GLN A 55 -11.99 7.39 -1.32
C GLN A 55 -12.61 8.36 -2.33
N ALA A 56 -13.86 8.79 -2.09
CA ALA A 56 -14.52 9.78 -2.93
C ALA A 56 -13.92 11.19 -2.78
N LYS A 57 -13.31 11.50 -1.63
CA LYS A 57 -12.70 12.80 -1.33
C LYS A 57 -11.19 12.86 -1.54
N VAL A 58 -10.52 11.77 -1.19
CA VAL A 58 -9.07 11.59 -1.22
C VAL A 58 -8.76 10.46 -2.19
N PRO A 59 -8.19 10.76 -3.36
CA PRO A 59 -7.77 9.74 -4.29
C PRO A 59 -6.86 8.72 -3.60
N ASN A 60 -7.14 7.43 -3.80
CA ASN A 60 -6.40 6.32 -3.21
C ASN A 60 -6.52 6.19 -1.67
N ALA A 61 -7.54 6.76 -1.01
CA ALA A 61 -7.76 6.56 0.43
C ALA A 61 -7.82 5.08 0.84
N LEU A 62 -8.39 4.21 -0.01
CA LEU A 62 -8.42 2.76 0.24
C LEU A 62 -7.01 2.18 0.30
N ARG A 63 -6.13 2.56 -0.63
CA ARG A 63 -4.72 2.12 -0.63
C ARG A 63 -3.98 2.68 0.58
N LEU A 64 -4.27 3.92 0.98
CA LEU A 64 -3.68 4.51 2.18
C LEU A 64 -4.12 3.78 3.45
N ALA A 65 -5.38 3.35 3.53
CA ALA A 65 -5.87 2.51 4.61
C ALA A 65 -5.14 1.16 4.67
N GLU A 66 -4.95 0.50 3.53
CA GLU A 66 -4.18 -0.75 3.45
C GLU A 66 -2.74 -0.57 3.90
N ILE A 67 -2.10 0.53 3.51
CA ILE A 67 -0.74 0.87 3.94
C ILE A 67 -0.70 1.07 5.45
N VAL A 68 -1.63 1.86 6.03
CA VAL A 68 -1.74 2.08 7.48
C VAL A 68 -1.93 0.75 8.22
N ARG A 69 -2.77 -0.15 7.69
CA ARG A 69 -3.02 -1.48 8.24
C ARG A 69 -1.78 -2.37 8.21
N ALA A 70 -0.98 -2.29 7.14
CA ALA A 70 0.23 -3.10 6.99
C ALA A 70 1.42 -2.59 7.83
N MET A 71 1.30 -1.42 8.48
CA MET A 71 2.38 -0.89 9.31
C MET A 71 2.53 -1.71 10.61
N PRO A 72 3.76 -2.11 10.98
CA PRO A 72 4.01 -2.81 12.24
C PRO A 72 3.57 -1.98 13.46
N SER A 73 2.87 -2.61 14.40
CA SER A 73 2.45 -1.97 15.66
C SER A 73 3.62 -1.50 16.52
N ALA A 74 4.77 -2.18 16.44
CA ALA A 74 6.01 -1.84 17.13
C ALA A 74 6.85 -0.74 16.44
N MET A 75 6.38 -0.20 15.30
CA MET A 75 7.10 0.85 14.57
C MET A 75 7.16 2.16 15.37
N PRO A 76 8.33 2.84 15.47
CA PRO A 76 8.42 4.14 16.11
C PRO A 76 7.47 5.17 15.47
N LYS A 77 6.75 5.94 16.29
CA LYS A 77 5.77 6.95 15.82
C LYS A 77 6.36 7.92 14.80
N ALA A 78 7.61 8.36 15.00
CA ALA A 78 8.30 9.24 14.07
C ALA A 78 8.46 8.60 12.68
N THR A 79 8.91 7.34 12.62
CA THR A 79 9.05 6.57 11.37
C THR A 79 7.70 6.33 10.69
N LYS A 80 6.68 5.99 11.48
CA LYS A 80 5.30 5.82 10.99
C LYS A 80 4.81 7.10 10.32
N ASN A 81 4.97 8.25 10.97
CA ASN A 81 4.56 9.55 10.46
C ASN A 81 5.33 9.93 9.19
N THR A 82 6.65 9.69 9.13
CA THR A 82 7.45 9.96 7.93
C THR A 82 6.99 9.11 6.73
N LEU A 83 6.69 7.82 6.94
CA LEU A 83 6.18 6.94 5.89
C LEU A 83 4.80 7.38 5.42
N LEU A 84 3.89 7.71 6.34
CA LEU A 84 2.56 8.21 6.00
C LEU A 84 2.63 9.51 5.22
N ALA A 85 3.48 10.45 5.62
CA ALA A 85 3.72 11.69 4.88
C ALA A 85 4.23 11.44 3.46
N TYR A 86 5.14 10.48 3.27
CA TYR A 86 5.62 10.08 1.95
C TYR A 86 4.48 9.55 1.06
N TYR A 87 3.67 8.62 1.57
CA TYR A 87 2.57 8.04 0.81
C TYR A 87 1.44 9.03 0.54
N LEU A 88 1.15 9.92 1.49
CA LEU A 88 0.17 10.98 1.31
C LEU A 88 0.60 11.99 0.25
N ASN A 89 1.84 12.45 0.28
CA ASN A 89 2.37 13.30 -0.80
C ASN A 89 2.32 12.60 -2.17
N LYS A 90 2.54 11.28 -2.20
CA LYS A 90 2.53 10.50 -3.44
C LYS A 90 1.12 10.24 -3.99
N PHE A 91 0.12 10.08 -3.12
CA PHE A 91 -1.19 9.56 -3.51
C PHE A 91 -2.35 10.55 -3.32
N ALA A 92 -2.22 11.54 -2.44
CA ALA A 92 -3.23 12.55 -2.11
C ALA A 92 -2.92 13.94 -2.72
N THR A 93 -2.08 13.98 -3.76
CA THR A 93 -1.50 15.20 -4.37
C THR A 93 -2.49 16.20 -4.94
N ALA A 94 -3.79 15.87 -4.99
CA ALA A 94 -4.86 16.68 -5.57
C ALA A 94 -5.93 17.12 -4.55
N VAL A 95 -5.76 16.81 -3.27
CA VAL A 95 -6.71 17.23 -2.23
C VAL A 95 -6.21 18.52 -1.61
N GLY A 96 -7.13 19.45 -1.29
CA GLY A 96 -6.81 20.71 -0.61
C GLY A 96 -6.18 20.52 0.77
N GLU A 97 -6.23 21.53 1.64
CA GLU A 97 -5.70 21.40 3.01
C GLU A 97 -6.45 20.29 3.78
N ILE A 98 -5.86 19.09 3.83
CA ILE A 98 -6.29 18.00 4.70
C ILE A 98 -5.53 18.14 6.03
N ASP A 99 -6.28 18.15 7.13
CA ASP A 99 -5.72 17.94 8.46
C ASP A 99 -5.14 16.52 8.55
N PHE A 100 -3.81 16.43 8.45
CA PHE A 100 -3.06 15.18 8.36
C PHE A 100 -3.32 14.26 9.56
N ASP A 101 -3.32 14.82 10.77
CA ASP A 101 -3.46 14.04 11.99
C ASP A 101 -4.87 13.45 12.09
N LYS A 102 -5.89 14.23 11.74
CA LYS A 102 -7.28 13.72 11.69
C LYS A 102 -7.44 12.66 10.63
N PHE A 103 -6.92 12.86 9.43
CA PHE A 103 -7.02 11.88 8.35
C PHE A 103 -6.37 10.55 8.74
N VAL A 104 -5.18 10.59 9.34
CA VAL A 104 -4.49 9.39 9.83
C VAL A 104 -5.28 8.70 10.94
N ASN A 105 -5.88 9.47 11.86
CA ASN A 105 -6.72 8.91 12.93
C ASN A 105 -7.96 8.19 12.37
N VAL A 106 -8.64 8.77 11.38
CA VAL A 106 -9.80 8.13 10.74
C VAL A 106 -9.38 6.85 10.00
N LEU A 107 -8.25 6.86 9.28
CA LEU A 107 -7.71 5.64 8.64
C LEU A 107 -7.36 4.55 9.66
N GLN A 108 -6.77 4.93 10.80
CA GLN A 108 -6.47 3.99 11.87
C GLN A 108 -7.75 3.41 12.48
N PHE A 109 -8.77 4.25 12.72
CA PHE A 109 -10.08 3.79 13.20
C PHE A 109 -10.72 2.77 12.25
N CYS A 110 -10.72 3.07 10.95
CA CYS A 110 -11.28 2.20 9.92
C CYS A 110 -10.54 0.85 9.81
N THR A 111 -9.26 0.82 10.19
CA THR A 111 -8.39 -0.37 10.07
C THR A 111 -8.19 -1.11 11.39
N ALA A 112 -8.64 -0.56 12.53
CA ALA A 112 -8.38 -1.08 13.87
C ALA A 112 -9.00 -2.46 14.17
N ASP A 113 -10.15 -2.79 13.58
CA ASP A 113 -10.90 -4.03 13.91
C ASP A 113 -10.79 -5.11 12.82
N GLN A 114 -10.13 -4.81 11.71
CA GLN A 114 -9.89 -5.81 10.66
C GLN A 114 -8.65 -6.64 11.02
N GLN A 115 -8.75 -7.43 12.10
CA GLN A 115 -7.95 -8.64 12.24
C GLN A 115 -8.32 -9.56 11.07
N GLN A 116 -7.42 -9.65 10.09
CA GLN A 116 -7.34 -10.73 9.10
C GLN A 116 -8.69 -11.27 8.60
N LYS A 117 -9.48 -10.46 7.88
CA LYS A 117 -10.30 -11.04 6.81
C LYS A 117 -9.37 -11.36 5.65
N SER A 118 -8.96 -12.61 5.59
CA SER A 118 -8.38 -13.28 4.43
C SER A 118 -9.26 -13.03 3.19
N GLY A 119 -8.92 -12.01 2.41
CA GLY A 119 -9.72 -11.60 1.26
C GLY A 119 -9.04 -10.62 0.32
N SER A 120 -7.72 -10.62 0.31
CA SER A 120 -6.83 -10.10 -0.72
C SER A 120 -5.45 -10.38 -0.14
N GLU A 121 -4.73 -11.36 -0.71
CA GLU A 121 -3.32 -11.56 -0.40
C GLU A 121 -2.59 -10.24 -0.69
N VAL A 122 -2.46 -9.39 0.32
CA VAL A 122 -1.24 -8.61 0.46
C VAL A 122 -0.19 -9.65 0.79
N THR A 123 0.29 -10.32 -0.25
CA THR A 123 1.53 -11.08 -0.19
C THR A 123 2.53 -10.10 0.36
N GLU A 124 3.08 -10.35 1.55
CA GLU A 124 4.24 -9.63 2.05
C GLU A 124 5.25 -9.58 0.89
N MET A 125 5.41 -8.41 0.29
CA MET A 125 6.25 -8.29 -0.90
C MET A 125 7.69 -8.35 -0.41
N GLU A 126 8.28 -9.52 -0.55
CA GLU A 126 9.63 -9.83 -0.10
C GLU A 126 10.62 -8.81 -0.70
N ILE A 127 11.50 -8.25 0.12
CA ILE A 127 12.50 -7.28 -0.33
C ILE A 127 13.85 -7.98 -0.45
N LEU A 128 14.32 -8.11 -1.69
CA LEU A 128 15.63 -8.65 -2.02
C LEU A 128 16.67 -7.52 -2.01
N ALA A 129 17.41 -7.42 -0.90
CA ALA A 129 18.44 -6.41 -0.70
C ALA A 129 19.83 -7.04 -0.51
N PRO A 130 20.93 -6.33 -0.83
CA PRO A 130 22.26 -6.79 -0.50
C PRO A 130 22.44 -6.93 1.03
N PRO A 131 23.13 -7.98 1.52
CA PRO A 131 23.29 -8.28 2.95
C PRO A 131 24.26 -7.34 3.67
N ILE A 132 24.82 -6.34 2.99
CA ILE A 132 25.89 -5.48 3.51
C ILE A 132 25.56 -3.99 3.35
N ARG A 133 25.91 -3.20 4.36
CA ARG A 133 25.73 -1.73 4.38
C ARG A 133 26.91 -0.97 3.77
N ASN A 134 28.10 -1.58 3.81
CA ASN A 134 29.36 -0.98 3.37
C ASN A 134 30.04 -1.88 2.35
N CYS A 135 30.83 -1.28 1.46
CA CYS A 135 31.60 -2.02 0.46
C CYS A 135 32.55 -3.02 1.13
N THR A 136 32.53 -4.27 0.68
CA THR A 136 33.45 -5.31 1.19
C THR A 136 34.91 -4.96 0.96
N LYS A 137 35.21 -4.32 -0.20
CA LYS A 137 36.56 -3.93 -0.63
C LYS A 137 37.09 -2.68 0.06
N CYS A 138 36.44 -1.52 -0.15
CA CYS A 138 36.96 -0.23 0.31
C CYS A 138 36.27 0.34 1.56
N LYS A 139 35.31 -0.40 2.15
CA LYS A 139 34.52 -0.02 3.35
C LYS A 139 33.66 1.24 3.23
N SER A 140 33.71 1.95 2.11
CA SER A 140 32.87 3.11 1.85
C SER A 140 31.36 2.75 1.83
N PRO A 141 30.47 3.71 2.12
CA PRO A 141 29.03 3.49 2.08
C PRO A 141 28.54 3.05 0.69
N LEU A 142 27.52 2.19 0.69
CA LEU A 142 26.79 1.82 -0.52
C LEU A 142 25.65 2.81 -0.77
N ILE A 143 25.47 3.20 -2.02
CA ILE A 143 24.37 4.05 -2.48
C ILE A 143 23.41 3.25 -3.36
N SER A 144 22.11 3.59 -3.37
CA SER A 144 21.16 2.93 -4.26
C SER A 144 21.54 3.20 -5.71
N GLN A 145 21.71 2.14 -6.51
CA GLN A 145 22.10 2.26 -7.91
C GLN A 145 20.89 2.50 -8.82
N ASN A 146 19.78 1.80 -8.53
CA ASN A 146 18.55 1.86 -9.31
C ASN A 146 17.36 2.22 -8.42
N LYS A 147 16.28 2.72 -9.03
CA LYS A 147 14.97 2.74 -8.37
C LYS A 147 14.57 1.29 -8.07
N MET A 148 13.98 1.08 -6.89
CA MET A 148 13.48 -0.23 -6.49
C MET A 148 12.46 -0.73 -7.52
N CYS A 149 12.62 -1.95 -8.01
CA CYS A 149 11.78 -2.53 -9.05
C CYS A 149 11.17 -3.86 -8.59
N THR A 150 9.96 -4.14 -9.06
CA THR A 150 9.30 -5.42 -8.83
C THR A 150 9.90 -6.48 -9.75
N VAL A 151 10.26 -7.63 -9.19
CA VAL A 151 10.83 -8.77 -9.90
C VAL A 151 10.05 -10.03 -9.56
N THR A 152 9.98 -10.96 -10.51
CA THR A 152 9.45 -12.30 -10.26
C THR A 152 10.57 -13.22 -9.79
N VAL A 153 10.38 -13.85 -8.64
CA VAL A 153 11.30 -14.79 -8.01
C VAL A 153 10.75 -16.19 -8.21
N PHE A 154 11.55 -17.02 -8.86
CA PHE A 154 11.26 -18.44 -9.03
C PHE A 154 11.98 -19.21 -7.92
N SER A 155 11.22 -19.70 -6.94
CA SER A 155 11.73 -20.61 -5.91
C SER A 155 11.30 -22.05 -6.23
N LEU A 156 11.89 -23.03 -5.56
CA LEU A 156 11.57 -24.45 -5.74
C LEU A 156 10.10 -24.79 -5.40
N GLN A 157 9.46 -23.98 -4.55
CA GLN A 157 8.12 -24.24 -4.05
C GLN A 157 7.07 -23.35 -4.72
N ASN A 158 7.42 -22.11 -5.08
CA ASN A 158 6.48 -21.11 -5.57
C ASN A 158 7.14 -20.06 -6.47
N VAL A 159 6.35 -19.46 -7.36
CA VAL A 159 6.68 -18.21 -8.05
C VAL A 159 6.11 -17.05 -7.25
N LYS A 160 6.96 -16.09 -6.87
CA LYS A 160 6.56 -14.94 -6.02
C LYS A 160 6.98 -13.62 -6.65
N SER A 161 6.27 -12.55 -6.35
CA SER A 161 6.67 -11.18 -6.70
C SER A 161 7.42 -10.55 -5.53
N ALA A 162 8.62 -10.03 -5.79
CA ALA A 162 9.49 -9.41 -4.79
C ALA A 162 9.97 -8.03 -5.26
N MET A 163 10.47 -7.19 -4.35
CA MET A 163 11.15 -5.94 -4.70
C MET A 163 12.65 -6.12 -4.67
N LYS A 164 13.34 -5.80 -5.76
CA LYS A 164 14.80 -5.86 -5.84
C LYS A 164 15.41 -4.49 -5.55
N LEU A 165 16.34 -4.46 -4.59
CA LEU A 165 17.25 -3.35 -4.35
C LEU A 165 18.64 -3.72 -4.87
N SER A 166 19.31 -2.76 -5.52
CA SER A 166 20.70 -2.92 -5.94
C SER A 166 21.46 -1.66 -5.56
N CYS A 167 22.59 -1.86 -4.91
CA CYS A 167 23.44 -0.79 -4.43
C CYS A 167 24.74 -0.75 -5.22
N ARG A 168 25.41 0.40 -5.23
CA ARG A 168 26.73 0.59 -5.80
C ARG A 168 27.62 1.26 -4.77
N CYS A 169 28.89 0.87 -4.69
CA CYS A 169 29.83 1.58 -3.86
C CYS A 169 30.13 2.97 -4.46
N LYS A 170 30.12 4.00 -3.60
CA LYS A 170 30.43 5.37 -4.02
C LYS A 170 31.84 5.51 -4.62
N GLU A 171 32.82 4.82 -4.03
CA GLU A 171 34.24 4.93 -4.39
C GLU A 171 34.63 3.94 -5.49
N CYS A 172 34.74 2.64 -5.15
CA CYS A 172 35.22 1.61 -6.08
C CYS A 172 34.22 1.16 -7.15
N LYS A 173 33.01 1.75 -7.19
CA LYS A 173 31.95 1.46 -8.18
C LYS A 173 31.50 0.00 -8.31
N LEU A 174 31.89 -0.88 -7.38
CA LEU A 174 31.37 -2.23 -7.28
C LEU A 174 29.84 -2.20 -7.10
N ASN A 175 29.14 -3.08 -7.80
CA ASN A 175 27.69 -3.23 -7.69
C ASN A 175 27.39 -4.35 -6.69
N PHE A 176 26.31 -4.20 -5.93
CA PHE A 176 25.88 -5.10 -4.87
C PHE A 176 24.39 -5.40 -5.08
N GLY A 177 24.10 -6.60 -5.56
CA GLY A 177 22.76 -7.14 -5.66
C GLY A 177 22.39 -7.97 -4.43
N TYR A 178 21.21 -8.57 -4.44
CA TYR A 178 20.76 -9.40 -3.31
C TYR A 178 21.53 -10.73 -3.18
N SER A 179 22.02 -11.30 -4.29
CA SER A 179 22.73 -12.59 -4.30
C SER A 179 24.24 -12.48 -4.54
N MET A 180 24.67 -11.45 -5.26
CA MET A 180 26.04 -11.30 -5.76
C MET A 180 26.49 -9.85 -5.72
N PHE A 181 27.80 -9.65 -5.67
CA PHE A 181 28.43 -8.34 -5.82
C PHE A 181 29.58 -8.41 -6.83
N GLY A 182 29.88 -7.29 -7.50
CA GLY A 182 30.91 -7.24 -8.52
C GLY A 182 30.71 -6.15 -9.56
N ASN A 183 31.59 -6.17 -10.55
CA ASN A 183 31.51 -5.34 -11.75
C ASN A 183 32.08 -6.13 -12.94
N VAL A 184 32.13 -5.50 -14.11
CA VAL A 184 32.64 -6.14 -15.34
C VAL A 184 34.15 -6.43 -15.24
N GLU A 185 34.89 -5.64 -14.47
CA GLU A 185 36.35 -5.73 -14.37
C GLU A 185 36.82 -6.84 -13.40
N GLU A 186 36.17 -6.95 -12.24
CA GLU A 186 36.55 -7.86 -11.15
C GLU A 186 35.72 -9.17 -11.14
N GLY A 187 34.77 -9.26 -12.07
CA GLY A 187 33.76 -10.31 -12.09
C GLY A 187 32.74 -10.19 -10.95
N TYR A 188 31.76 -11.09 -10.94
CA TYR A 188 30.75 -11.15 -9.89
C TYR A 188 30.98 -12.34 -8.98
N HIS A 189 30.85 -12.08 -7.67
CA HIS A 189 31.11 -13.01 -6.58
C HIS A 189 29.86 -13.17 -5.72
N PHE A 190 29.63 -14.39 -5.22
CA PHE A 190 28.59 -14.65 -4.23
C PHE A 190 29.05 -14.18 -2.84
N TYR A 191 28.10 -13.81 -1.99
CA TYR A 191 28.39 -13.49 -0.60
C TYR A 191 28.82 -14.76 0.17
N GLN A 192 29.86 -14.66 1.00
CA GLN A 192 30.40 -15.80 1.76
C GLN A 192 29.44 -16.36 2.83
N LYS A 193 28.48 -15.55 3.30
CA LYS A 193 27.41 -16.02 4.18
C LYS A 193 26.16 -16.21 3.34
N SER A 194 25.59 -17.41 3.38
CA SER A 194 24.22 -17.64 2.93
C SER A 194 23.31 -16.74 3.75
N ASP A 195 22.70 -15.75 3.09
CA ASP A 195 21.57 -15.03 3.66
C ASP A 195 20.48 -16.07 4.03
N PRO A 196 19.88 -16.05 5.22
CA PRO A 196 18.79 -16.98 5.55
C PRO A 196 17.60 -16.96 4.55
N MET A 197 17.47 -15.92 3.71
CA MET A 197 16.48 -15.90 2.60
C MET A 197 16.95 -16.55 1.29
N LEU A 198 18.24 -16.86 1.16
CA LEU A 198 18.84 -17.60 0.04
C LEU A 198 19.36 -18.94 0.54
N ARG A 199 18.47 -19.86 0.90
CA ARG A 199 18.88 -21.27 1.05
C ARG A 199 19.05 -21.90 -0.35
N PRO A 200 20.24 -22.38 -0.72
CA PRO A 200 20.35 -23.37 -1.78
C PRO A 200 19.69 -24.68 -1.33
N ALA A 201 19.12 -25.40 -2.29
CA ALA A 201 18.60 -26.75 -2.11
C ALA A 201 19.66 -27.61 -1.42
N THR A 202 19.46 -27.92 -0.14
CA THR A 202 20.20 -29.00 0.50
C THR A 202 19.48 -30.28 0.11
N THR A 203 20.15 -31.01 -0.77
CA THR A 203 19.94 -32.41 -1.13
C THR A 203 19.51 -33.24 0.07
N PHE A 204 18.37 -33.93 -0.07
CA PHE A 204 18.04 -35.07 0.77
C PHE A 204 18.90 -36.26 0.32
N SER A 205 19.66 -36.80 1.26
CA SER A 205 20.11 -38.19 1.29
C SER A 205 19.54 -38.82 2.54
#